data_AF-A0A9D3Z3Y4-F1
#
_entry.id   AF-A0A9D3Z3Y4-F1
#
_cell.length_a   1.000
_cell.length_b   1.000
_cell.length_c   1.000
_cell.angle_alpha   90.00
_cell.angle_beta   90.00
_cell.angle_gamma   90.00
#
_symmetry.space_group_name_H-M   'P 1'
#
loop_
_entity.id
_entity.type
_entity.pdbx_description
1 polymer ?
#
loop_
_entity_poly.entity_id
_entity_poly.type
_entity_poly.pdbx_seq_one_letter_code
_entity_poly.pdbx_strand_id
1 'polypeptide(L)'
;MPGLSYNQLRNISRATFSGLIKLQYLYLHSNALESIDDGVFAEVPNLTTLWLSDNKLRNISRATFRGLIKLQTLILENNALESIDDGVFAEVTNLNRLGNEVHINQMRLITCSWQFNKSNV
;
A
#
# COMPACT_ATOMS: atom_id res chain seq x y z
N MET A 1 -10.59 -5.11 15.94
CA MET A 1 -10.22 -4.94 14.52
C MET A 1 -9.55 -6.21 14.04
N PRO A 2 -9.79 -6.69 12.81
CA PRO A 2 -9.14 -7.91 12.32
C PRO A 2 -7.65 -7.59 12.09
N GLY A 3 -6.84 -7.79 13.13
CA GLY A 3 -5.40 -7.72 13.02
C GLY A 3 -4.92 -8.96 12.27
N LEU A 4 -4.62 -8.80 10.98
CA LEU A 4 -4.00 -9.85 10.16
C LEU A 4 -2.46 -9.79 10.22
N SER A 5 -1.90 -8.81 10.94
CA SER A 5 -0.47 -8.69 11.21
C SER A 5 0.10 -9.87 12.01
N TYR A 6 1.42 -10.09 11.91
CA TYR A 6 2.14 -11.15 12.63
C TYR A 6 1.64 -12.57 12.31
N ASN A 7 1.24 -12.79 11.06
CA ASN A 7 0.87 -14.11 10.57
C ASN A 7 1.90 -14.58 9.52
N GLN A 8 1.61 -15.72 8.89
CA GLN A 8 2.41 -16.26 7.78
C GLN A 8 1.64 -16.15 6.47
N LEU A 9 0.86 -15.06 6.30
CA LEU A 9 0.08 -14.84 5.10
C LEU A 9 1.03 -14.63 3.92
N ARG A 10 0.89 -15.48 2.91
CA ARG A 10 1.65 -15.39 1.65
C ARG A 10 0.89 -14.63 0.58
N ASN A 11 -0.43 -14.81 0.54
CA ASN A 11 -1.33 -14.19 -0.43
C ASN A 11 -2.56 -13.61 0.28
N ILE A 12 -3.09 -12.54 -0.27
CA ILE A 12 -4.39 -11.95 0.07
C ILE A 12 -5.24 -11.90 -1.19
N SER A 13 -6.54 -12.13 -1.05
CA SER A 13 -7.47 -12.12 -2.20
C SER A 13 -8.61 -11.15 -1.96
N ARG A 14 -9.30 -10.76 -3.04
CA ARG A 14 -10.48 -9.90 -2.96
C ARG A 14 -11.56 -10.47 -2.02
N ALA A 15 -11.71 -11.80 -2.03
CA ALA A 15 -12.65 -12.50 -1.15
C ALA A 15 -12.31 -12.33 0.34
N THR A 16 -11.02 -12.17 0.68
CA THR A 16 -10.56 -11.93 2.06
C THR A 16 -11.16 -10.64 2.65
N PHE A 17 -11.45 -9.65 1.81
CA PHE A 17 -11.98 -8.35 2.24
C PHE A 17 -13.44 -8.12 1.84
N SER A 18 -14.11 -9.14 1.30
CA SER A 18 -15.49 -9.01 0.82
C SER A 18 -16.43 -8.57 1.94
N GLY A 19 -17.25 -7.55 1.67
CA GLY A 19 -18.22 -7.02 2.63
C GLY A 19 -17.62 -6.13 3.73
N LEU A 20 -16.30 -5.93 3.78
CA LEU A 20 -15.64 -5.07 4.76
C LEU A 20 -15.71 -3.57 4.40
N ILE A 21 -16.85 -3.13 3.87
CA ILE A 21 -17.04 -1.77 3.34
C ILE A 21 -16.82 -0.65 4.38
N LYS A 22 -16.90 -0.97 5.68
CA LYS A 22 -16.67 -0.02 6.78
C LYS A 22 -15.23 0.01 7.28
N LEU A 23 -14.35 -0.83 6.72
CA LEU A 23 -12.96 -0.93 7.17
C LEU A 23 -12.20 0.36 6.85
N GLN A 24 -11.60 0.96 7.88
CA GLN A 24 -10.80 2.18 7.76
C GLN A 24 -9.29 1.90 7.96
N TYR A 25 -8.96 0.90 8.76
CA TYR A 25 -7.59 0.55 9.11
C TYR A 25 -7.36 -0.93 8.80
N LEU A 26 -6.31 -1.20 8.02
CA LEU A 26 -5.90 -2.54 7.65
C LEU A 26 -4.42 -2.72 7.96
N TYR A 27 -4.16 -3.61 8.91
CA TYR A 27 -2.82 -3.96 9.35
C TYR A 27 -2.49 -5.36 8.84
N LEU A 28 -1.51 -5.42 7.93
CA LEU A 28 -0.99 -6.62 7.29
C LEU A 28 0.53 -6.74 7.49
N HIS A 29 1.10 -5.94 8.39
CA HIS A 29 2.54 -5.93 8.61
C HIS A 29 3.04 -7.22 9.25
N SER A 30 4.34 -7.48 9.11
CA SER A 30 4.99 -8.66 9.67
C SER A 30 4.32 -9.96 9.19
N ASN A 31 4.15 -10.06 7.88
CA ASN A 31 3.65 -11.25 7.18
C ASN A 31 4.69 -11.72 6.14
N ALA A 32 4.32 -12.68 5.30
CA ALA A 32 5.17 -13.19 4.23
C ALA A 32 4.59 -12.88 2.84
N LEU A 33 3.91 -11.73 2.68
CA LEU A 33 3.28 -11.37 1.42
C LEU A 33 4.37 -11.12 0.36
N GLU A 34 4.36 -11.90 -0.71
CA GLU A 34 5.33 -11.79 -1.82
C GLU A 34 4.79 -10.92 -2.96
N SER A 35 3.47 -10.92 -3.15
CA SER A 35 2.75 -10.11 -4.13
C SER A 35 1.37 -9.71 -3.60
N ILE A 36 0.81 -8.66 -4.21
CA ILE A 36 -0.57 -8.25 -3.99
C ILE A 36 -1.26 -8.22 -5.35
N ASP A 37 -2.35 -8.97 -5.48
CA ASP A 37 -3.12 -9.01 -6.72
C ASP A 37 -3.82 -7.68 -6.99
N ASP A 38 -3.96 -7.36 -8.27
CA ASP A 38 -4.64 -6.15 -8.73
C ASP A 38 -6.07 -6.06 -8.18
N GLY A 39 -6.42 -4.90 -7.62
CA GLY A 39 -7.76 -4.64 -7.12
C GLY A 39 -8.16 -5.47 -5.89
N VAL A 40 -7.21 -6.10 -5.18
CA VAL A 40 -7.50 -6.85 -3.94
C VAL A 40 -8.26 -5.98 -2.92
N PHE A 41 -7.97 -4.67 -2.91
CA PHE A 41 -8.55 -3.71 -1.98
C PHE A 41 -9.83 -3.02 -2.51
N ALA A 42 -10.35 -3.44 -3.66
CA ALA A 42 -11.55 -2.83 -4.24
C ALA A 42 -12.81 -2.98 -3.36
N GLU A 43 -12.82 -3.96 -2.45
CA GLU A 43 -13.93 -4.21 -1.51
C GLU A 43 -13.84 -3.36 -0.22
N VAL A 44 -12.76 -2.60 -0.03
CA VAL A 44 -12.53 -1.73 1.13
C VAL A 44 -12.35 -0.25 0.73
N PRO A 45 -13.34 0.37 0.06
CA PRO A 45 -13.20 1.72 -0.49
C PRO A 45 -13.07 2.82 0.57
N ASN A 46 -13.38 2.52 1.84
CA ASN A 46 -13.28 3.45 2.96
C ASN A 46 -11.96 3.36 3.75
N LEU A 47 -11.00 2.57 3.26
CA LEU A 47 -9.71 2.41 3.92
C LEU A 47 -8.92 3.73 3.89
N THR A 48 -8.47 4.18 5.06
CA THR A 48 -7.65 5.38 5.23
C THR A 48 -6.21 5.04 5.58
N THR A 49 -5.97 3.89 6.21
CA THR A 49 -4.64 3.45 6.63
C THR A 49 -4.37 2.00 6.22
N LEU A 50 -3.28 1.78 5.49
CA LEU A 50 -2.80 0.47 5.08
C LEU A 50 -1.35 0.27 5.52
N TRP A 51 -1.10 -0.72 6.38
CA TRP A 51 0.23 -1.10 6.82
C TRP A 51 0.63 -2.44 6.22
N LEU A 52 1.66 -2.41 5.38
CA LEU A 52 2.23 -3.55 4.69
C LEU A 52 3.72 -3.73 5.05
N SER A 53 4.20 -3.09 6.11
CA SER A 53 5.61 -3.18 6.49
C SER A 53 6.02 -4.61 6.85
N ASP A 54 7.31 -4.92 6.77
CA ASP A 54 7.86 -6.22 7.16
C ASP A 54 7.17 -7.39 6.41
N ASN A 55 7.08 -7.25 5.09
CA ASN A 55 6.60 -8.28 4.17
C ASN A 55 7.71 -8.58 3.14
N LYS A 56 7.39 -9.34 2.08
CA LYS A 56 8.34 -9.74 1.03
C LYS A 56 7.92 -9.20 -0.34
N LEU A 57 7.20 -8.08 -0.36
CA LEU A 57 6.70 -7.50 -1.61
C LEU A 57 7.87 -7.09 -2.50
N ARG A 58 7.85 -7.53 -3.75
CA ARG A 58 8.89 -7.20 -4.74
C ARG A 58 8.46 -6.14 -5.74
N ASN A 59 7.20 -6.17 -6.16
CA ASN A 59 6.66 -5.24 -7.14
C ASN A 59 5.33 -4.67 -6.66
N ILE A 60 5.05 -3.42 -7.02
CA ILE A 60 3.73 -2.80 -6.82
C ILE A 60 3.23 -2.29 -8.16
N SER A 61 2.12 -2.86 -8.62
CA SER A 61 1.50 -2.50 -9.88
C SER A 61 0.62 -1.27 -9.75
N ARG A 62 0.34 -0.58 -10.87
CA ARG A 62 -0.63 0.53 -10.89
C ARG A 62 -2.01 0.15 -10.33
N ALA A 63 -2.43 -1.09 -10.54
CA ALA A 63 -3.75 -1.56 -10.15
C ALA A 63 -3.81 -2.15 -8.72
N THR A 64 -2.67 -2.27 -8.02
CA THR A 64 -2.61 -2.82 -6.66
C THR A 64 -3.51 -2.05 -5.70
N PHE A 65 -3.46 -0.71 -5.72
CA PHE A 65 -4.23 0.15 -4.81
C PHE A 65 -5.54 0.66 -5.41
N ARG A 66 -6.01 0.07 -6.52
CA ARG A 66 -7.24 0.49 -7.17
C ARG A 66 -8.44 0.40 -6.23
N GLY A 67 -9.22 1.47 -6.17
CA GLY A 67 -10.40 1.58 -5.30
C GLY A 67 -10.13 2.16 -3.91
N LEU A 68 -8.86 2.37 -3.53
CA LEU A 68 -8.47 2.98 -2.26
C LEU A 68 -8.54 4.52 -2.28
N ILE A 69 -9.65 5.07 -2.75
CA ILE A 69 -9.82 6.52 -2.98
C ILE A 69 -9.69 7.37 -1.71
N LYS A 70 -9.89 6.79 -0.52
CA LYS A 70 -9.77 7.47 0.77
C LYS A 70 -8.45 7.22 1.49
N LEU A 71 -7.51 6.50 0.88
CA LEU A 71 -6.26 6.15 1.52
C LEU A 71 -5.44 7.40 1.80
N GLN A 72 -5.01 7.54 3.05
CA GLN A 72 -4.25 8.68 3.54
C GLN A 72 -2.85 8.26 3.99
N THR A 73 -2.74 7.04 4.53
CA THR A 73 -1.48 6.50 5.04
C THR A 73 -1.22 5.13 4.43
N LEU A 74 -0.06 5.00 3.78
CA LEU A 74 0.45 3.74 3.26
C LEU A 74 1.85 3.52 3.82
N ILE A 75 2.09 2.39 4.47
CA ILE A 75 3.42 2.02 4.99
C ILE A 75 3.89 0.76 4.29
N LEU A 76 5.06 0.85 3.64
CA LEU A 76 5.68 -0.22 2.84
C LEU A 76 7.11 -0.54 3.28
N GLU A 77 7.55 0.00 4.41
CA GLU A 77 8.88 -0.23 5.01
C GLU A 77 9.23 -1.72 5.14
N ASN A 78 10.51 -2.05 5.09
CA ASN A 78 10.99 -3.43 5.24
C ASN A 78 10.30 -4.44 4.30
N ASN A 79 10.18 -4.08 3.02
CA ASN A 79 9.86 -4.99 1.92
C ASN A 79 11.06 -5.16 0.99
N ALA A 80 10.97 -6.09 0.03
CA ALA A 80 12.00 -6.36 -0.96
C ALA A 80 11.70 -5.66 -2.31
N LEU A 81 11.21 -4.41 -2.26
CA LEU A 81 10.71 -3.71 -3.44
C LEU A 81 11.83 -3.45 -4.46
N GLU A 82 11.70 -4.07 -5.63
CA GLU A 82 12.59 -3.97 -6.78
C GLU A 82 12.04 -2.99 -7.83
N SER A 83 10.72 -2.89 -7.97
CA SER A 83 10.07 -1.96 -8.90
C SER A 83 8.71 -1.47 -8.39
N ILE A 84 8.35 -0.25 -8.79
CA ILE A 84 7.04 0.36 -8.57
C ILE A 84 6.61 0.96 -9.89
N ASP A 85 5.41 0.61 -10.37
CA ASP A 85 4.89 1.11 -11.64
C ASP A 85 4.65 2.62 -11.63
N ASP A 86 4.91 3.26 -12.76
CA ASP A 86 4.56 4.65 -12.99
C ASP A 86 3.05 4.87 -12.83
N GLY A 87 2.70 5.85 -12.00
CA GLY A 87 1.30 6.20 -11.73
C GLY A 87 0.60 5.27 -10.74
N VAL A 88 1.32 4.44 -9.97
CA VAL A 88 0.72 3.62 -8.89
C VAL A 88 -0.06 4.45 -7.86
N PHE A 89 0.34 5.70 -7.65
CA PHE A 89 -0.31 6.60 -6.71
C PHE A 89 -1.39 7.50 -7.37
N ALA A 90 -1.66 7.33 -8.67
CA ALA A 90 -2.63 8.16 -9.38
C ALA A 90 -4.07 7.99 -8.85
N GLU A 91 -4.39 6.80 -8.34
CA GLU A 91 -5.72 6.45 -7.82
C GLU A 91 -5.89 6.75 -6.32
N VAL A 92 -4.77 6.90 -5.59
CA VAL A 92 -4.75 7.23 -4.14
C VAL A 92 -4.47 8.72 -3.94
N THR A 93 -5.31 9.56 -4.54
CA THR A 93 -5.14 11.03 -4.57
C THR A 93 -5.17 11.71 -3.21
N ASN A 94 -5.68 11.03 -2.17
CA ASN A 94 -5.74 11.52 -0.79
C ASN A 94 -4.55 11.10 0.08
N LEU A 95 -3.52 10.47 -0.50
CA LEU A 95 -2.37 9.98 0.23
C LEU A 95 -1.57 11.16 0.81
N ASN A 96 -1.52 11.24 2.15
CA ASN A 96 -0.82 12.30 2.88
C ASN A 96 0.53 11.82 3.45
N ARG A 97 0.68 10.51 3.67
CA ARG A 97 1.88 9.90 4.24
C ARG A 97 2.19 8.59 3.55
N LEU A 98 3.37 8.54 2.95
CA LEU A 98 4.01 7.31 2.50
C LEU A 98 5.14 7.00 3.50
N GLY A 99 4.95 5.97 4.34
CA GLY A 99 5.98 5.44 5.23
C GLY A 99 6.95 4.63 4.39
N ASN A 100 8.03 5.29 3.98
CA ASN A 100 9.10 4.72 3.19
C ASN A 100 10.42 5.28 3.70
N GLU A 101 10.93 4.75 4.82
CA GLU A 101 12.36 4.86 5.17
C GLU A 101 13.18 3.79 4.43
N VAL A 102 12.88 3.50 3.16
CA VAL A 102 13.70 2.58 2.37
C VAL A 102 15.02 3.29 2.07
N HIS A 103 16.07 2.80 2.71
CA HIS A 103 17.41 2.81 2.15
C HIS A 103 17.32 2.10 0.79
N ILE A 104 17.08 2.88 -0.27
CA ILE A 104 16.91 2.36 -1.62
C ILE A 104 18.26 1.78 -2.06
N ASN A 105 18.40 0.46 -1.96
CA ASN A 105 19.60 -0.26 -2.33
C ASN A 105 19.77 -0.46 -3.84
N GLN A 106 19.03 0.26 -4.72
CA GLN A 106 19.48 0.57 -6.11
C GLN A 106 18.56 1.39 -7.05
N MET A 107 17.36 1.85 -6.69
CA MET A 107 16.56 2.73 -7.57
C MET A 107 16.83 4.23 -7.35
N ARG A 108 17.70 4.77 -8.18
CA ARG A 108 18.09 6.19 -8.25
C ARG A 108 17.02 7.14 -8.84
N LEU A 109 15.72 6.79 -8.84
CA LEU A 109 14.70 7.57 -9.59
C LEU A 109 13.29 7.68 -8.96
N ILE A 110 13.16 7.76 -7.62
CA ILE A 110 11.96 8.40 -7.02
C ILE A 110 12.33 9.40 -5.91
N THR A 111 13.58 9.86 -5.90
CA THR A 111 13.95 11.04 -5.12
C THR A 111 13.63 12.29 -5.94
N CYS A 112 12.83 13.19 -5.35
CA CYS A 112 12.64 14.61 -5.68
C CYS A 112 11.37 15.08 -6.41
N SER A 113 10.19 14.50 -6.16
CA SER A 113 8.92 15.22 -6.42
C SER A 113 7.76 14.93 -5.46
N TRP A 114 8.04 14.32 -4.31
CA TRP A 114 7.01 14.03 -3.30
C TRP A 114 7.27 14.72 -1.95
N GLN A 115 8.04 15.81 -1.96
CA GLN A 115 7.99 16.78 -0.87
C GLN A 115 6.85 17.76 -1.14
N PHE A 116 5.75 17.56 -0.40
CA PHE A 116 4.81 18.59 0.06
C PHE A 116 4.70 19.89 -0.75
N ASN A 117 3.69 19.95 -1.63
CA ASN A 117 2.91 21.17 -1.93
C ASN A 117 1.78 20.77 -2.89
N LYS A 118 0.47 20.87 -2.63
CA LYS A 118 -0.28 21.79 -1.74
C LYS A 118 0.29 23.21 -1.67
N SER A 119 0.70 23.71 -2.83
CA SER A 119 0.66 25.12 -3.20
C SER A 119 -0.08 25.15 -4.54
N ASN A 120 -1.11 25.93 -4.83
CA ASN A 120 -1.77 27.06 -4.18
C ASN A 120 -3.12 27.22 -4.90
N VAL A 121 -4.17 27.56 -4.14
CA VAL A 121 -4.94 28.74 -4.55
C VAL A 121 -4.05 29.93 -4.21
#